data_AF-A0A0D6EE24-F1
#
_entry.id   AF-A0A0D6EE24-F1
#
_cell.length_a   1.000
_cell.length_b   1.000
_cell.length_c   1.000
_cell.angle_alpha   90.00
_cell.angle_beta   90.00
_cell.angle_gamma   90.00
#
_symmetry.space_group_name_H-M   'P 1'
#
loop_
_entity.id
_entity.type
_entity.pdbx_description
1 polymer ?
#
loop_
_entity_poly.entity_id
_entity_poly.type
_entity_poly.pdbx_seq_one_letter_code
_entity_poly.pdbx_strand_id
1 'polypeptide(L)'
;MNMPFSIDKESFSKSLEEAGIRKVAFVFHLKVKDLNGYSKFLKESENSFNSKRLFRVKADPVAREGMWVDEIIIDEFPSTQAAFKFLSTFDETLDQVCAEHTVLAIEPEPSALFYMVKIISRGVRLFKGITDKGIPTATWKAENNAVWPDENQMKVARAQNLDEPLFVYNLNKYKPKAEYNNSYEVTKGISGKQAYDRYSKIAGFELLRRGAYPVYGGKPLGLFSSDKECMLADRWDHFIFVRYPQRRNLLATIESDEFHKGEVHRDAGLERVAIFMAKA
;
A
#
# COMPACT_ATOMS: atom_id res chain seq x y z
N MET A 1 2.71 0.44 -24.13
CA MET A 1 3.19 1.85 -24.17
C MET A 1 3.88 2.13 -22.85
N ASN A 2 5.21 2.22 -22.81
CA ASN A 2 6.07 2.34 -21.61
C ASN A 2 5.79 3.64 -20.85
N MET A 3 5.93 3.64 -19.52
CA MET A 3 5.84 4.89 -18.75
C MET A 3 7.22 5.50 -18.92
N PRO A 4 7.34 6.71 -19.47
CA PRO A 4 8.63 7.36 -19.49
C PRO A 4 9.01 7.57 -18.03
N PHE A 5 10.11 6.94 -17.60
CA PHE A 5 10.86 7.31 -16.40
C PHE A 5 11.39 8.76 -16.46
N SER A 6 11.01 9.52 -17.48
CA SER A 6 11.33 10.92 -17.74
C SER A 6 10.13 11.62 -18.43
N ILE A 7 8.92 11.52 -17.87
CA ILE A 7 7.92 12.55 -18.21
C ILE A 7 8.35 13.78 -17.41
N ASP A 8 8.66 14.85 -18.11
CA ASP A 8 8.76 16.17 -17.51
C ASP A 8 7.54 16.42 -16.60
N LYS A 9 7.78 16.88 -15.37
CA LYS A 9 6.73 16.98 -14.32
C LYS A 9 5.60 17.92 -14.73
N GLU A 10 5.91 18.96 -15.49
CA GLU A 10 4.93 19.91 -16.01
C GLU A 10 4.04 19.25 -17.07
N SER A 11 4.64 18.58 -18.06
CA SER A 11 3.92 17.79 -19.05
C SER A 11 3.03 16.70 -18.40
N PHE A 12 3.54 16.02 -17.36
CA PHE A 12 2.75 15.04 -16.63
C PHE A 12 1.57 15.68 -15.90
N SER A 13 1.76 16.79 -15.18
CA SER A 13 0.67 17.55 -14.54
C SER A 13 -0.42 17.90 -15.54
N LYS A 14 -0.03 18.44 -16.71
CA LYS A 14 -0.96 18.82 -17.77
C LYS A 14 -1.74 17.62 -18.31
N SER A 15 -1.07 16.48 -18.51
CA SER A 15 -1.73 15.26 -18.97
C SER A 15 -2.78 14.73 -17.98
N LEU A 16 -2.53 14.88 -16.68
CA LEU A 16 -3.50 14.50 -15.65
C LEU A 16 -4.71 15.43 -15.64
N GLU A 17 -4.50 16.73 -15.84
CA GLU A 17 -5.59 17.72 -15.95
C GLU A 17 -6.47 17.46 -17.18
N GLU A 18 -5.85 17.17 -18.32
CA GLU A 18 -6.54 16.80 -19.56
C GLU A 18 -7.33 15.49 -19.39
N ALA A 19 -6.84 14.55 -18.58
CA ALA A 19 -7.55 13.34 -18.19
C ALA A 19 -8.64 13.57 -17.13
N GLY A 20 -8.85 14.81 -16.68
CA GLY A 20 -9.88 15.19 -15.71
C GLY A 20 -9.53 14.89 -14.24
N ILE A 21 -8.29 14.54 -13.95
CA ILE A 21 -7.80 14.28 -12.59
C ILE A 21 -7.68 15.62 -11.85
N ARG A 22 -8.40 15.73 -10.73
CA ARG A 22 -8.45 16.99 -9.93
C ARG A 22 -7.70 16.91 -8.62
N LYS A 23 -7.48 15.71 -8.09
CA LYS A 23 -6.78 15.48 -6.82
C LYS A 23 -5.67 14.48 -7.06
N VAL A 24 -4.54 14.73 -6.42
CA VAL A 24 -3.37 13.85 -6.45
C VAL A 24 -2.89 13.69 -5.02
N ALA A 25 -2.46 12.48 -4.69
CA ALA A 25 -1.66 12.24 -3.49
C ALA A 25 -0.31 11.66 -3.88
N PHE A 26 0.71 11.97 -3.10
CA PHE A 26 2.03 11.36 -3.21
C PHE A 26 2.25 10.40 -2.06
N VAL A 27 2.63 9.18 -2.41
CA VAL A 27 3.12 8.16 -1.49
C VAL A 27 4.64 8.10 -1.64
N PHE A 28 5.34 8.66 -0.66
CA PHE A 28 6.79 8.67 -0.60
C PHE A 28 7.28 7.39 0.06
N HIS A 29 8.27 6.74 -0.55
CA HIS A 29 8.99 5.61 -0.01
C HIS A 29 10.45 6.04 0.14
N LEU A 30 10.91 6.20 1.38
CA LEU A 30 12.17 6.88 1.68
C LEU A 30 13.15 5.96 2.40
N LYS A 31 14.41 5.98 1.96
CA LYS A 31 15.56 5.45 2.70
C LYS A 31 16.44 6.60 3.13
N VAL A 32 16.38 6.98 4.40
CA VAL A 32 16.94 8.25 4.87
C VAL A 32 18.42 8.06 5.21
N LYS A 33 19.30 8.91 4.63
CA LYS A 33 20.75 8.90 4.92
C LYS A 33 21.22 10.09 5.77
N ASP A 34 20.54 11.24 5.67
CA ASP A 34 20.81 12.43 6.49
C ASP A 34 19.58 12.80 7.32
N LEU A 35 19.64 12.47 8.62
CA LEU A 35 18.54 12.73 9.55
C LEU A 35 18.30 14.23 9.81
N ASN A 36 19.33 15.06 9.74
CA ASN A 36 19.21 16.49 10.00
C ASN A 36 18.53 17.19 8.82
N GLY A 37 19.04 16.95 7.61
CA GLY A 37 18.41 17.42 6.38
C GLY A 37 16.98 16.90 6.24
N TYR A 38 16.75 15.62 6.56
CA TYR A 38 15.41 15.04 6.52
C TYR A 38 14.43 15.70 7.51
N SER A 39 14.88 15.99 8.73
CA SER A 39 14.06 16.71 9.72
C SER A 39 13.68 18.12 9.25
N LYS A 40 14.61 18.79 8.54
CA LYS A 40 14.35 20.09 7.91
C LYS A 40 13.34 19.95 6.77
N PHE A 41 13.52 18.98 5.86
CA PHE A 41 12.57 18.67 4.80
C PHE A 41 11.16 18.43 5.35
N LEU A 42 11.01 17.65 6.41
CA LEU A 42 9.70 17.37 7.01
C LEU A 42 8.99 18.64 7.48
N LYS A 43 9.72 19.55 8.13
CA LYS A 43 9.19 20.83 8.62
C LYS A 43 8.83 21.79 7.50
N GLU A 44 9.65 21.85 6.44
CA GLU A 44 9.45 22.76 5.31
C GLU A 44 8.36 22.26 4.34
N SER A 45 8.26 20.95 4.17
CA SER A 45 7.25 20.33 3.30
C SER A 45 5.87 20.31 3.92
N GLU A 46 5.76 20.24 5.25
CA GLU A 46 4.48 20.14 5.95
C GLU A 46 3.56 21.34 5.64
N ASN A 47 2.39 21.05 5.08
CA ASN A 47 1.39 22.03 4.63
C ASN A 47 1.85 23.02 3.54
N SER A 48 3.06 22.85 2.99
CA SER A 48 3.51 23.62 1.84
C SER A 48 2.62 23.33 0.63
N PHE A 49 2.41 24.33 -0.24
CA PHE A 49 1.53 24.21 -1.41
C PHE A 49 0.09 23.76 -1.08
N ASN A 50 -0.38 24.07 0.14
CA ASN A 50 -1.68 23.62 0.67
C ASN A 50 -1.83 22.09 0.69
N SER A 51 -0.71 21.37 0.76
CA SER A 51 -0.72 19.93 0.95
C SER A 51 -1.26 19.57 2.33
N LYS A 52 -1.69 18.34 2.50
CA LYS A 52 -2.04 17.78 3.80
C LYS A 52 -1.32 16.46 3.99
N ARG A 53 -0.42 16.41 4.97
CA ARG A 53 0.21 15.17 5.42
C ARG A 53 -0.80 14.32 6.16
N LEU A 54 -1.21 13.21 5.54
CA LEU A 54 -2.18 12.29 6.11
C LEU A 54 -1.51 11.23 6.98
N PHE A 55 -0.37 10.70 6.50
CA PHE A 55 0.34 9.63 7.17
C PHE A 55 1.85 9.85 7.10
N ARG A 56 2.53 9.47 8.17
CA ARG A 56 3.97 9.31 8.25
C ARG A 56 4.21 8.11 9.14
N VAL A 57 4.74 7.04 8.57
CA VAL A 57 4.90 5.76 9.27
C VAL A 57 6.28 5.18 9.02
N LYS A 58 6.86 4.56 10.04
CA LYS A 58 8.12 3.85 9.92
C LYS A 58 7.85 2.43 9.46
N ALA A 59 8.44 2.03 8.35
CA ALA A 59 8.37 0.66 7.89
C ALA A 59 9.05 -0.26 8.91
N ASP A 60 8.55 -1.49 9.03
CA ASP A 60 9.29 -2.53 9.72
C ASP A 60 10.64 -2.75 9.01
N PRO A 61 11.71 -3.12 9.73
CA PRO A 61 12.99 -3.43 9.13
C PRO A 61 12.82 -4.43 7.99
N VAL A 62 13.09 -4.02 6.76
CA VAL A 62 12.62 -4.80 5.62
C VAL A 62 13.50 -6.02 5.37
N ALA A 63 12.83 -7.13 5.08
CA ALA A 63 13.35 -8.49 5.20
C ALA A 63 13.57 -9.21 3.84
N ARG A 64 13.28 -8.54 2.71
CA ARG A 64 13.40 -9.09 1.36
C ARG A 64 14.35 -8.27 0.51
N GLU A 65 15.20 -8.96 -0.24
CA GLU A 65 16.13 -8.35 -1.18
C GLU A 65 15.41 -7.40 -2.15
N GLY A 66 15.95 -6.19 -2.33
CA GLY A 66 15.36 -5.13 -3.15
C GLY A 66 14.29 -4.27 -2.46
N MET A 67 13.88 -4.57 -1.22
CA MET A 67 13.03 -3.69 -0.43
C MET A 67 13.86 -2.98 0.65
N TRP A 68 13.80 -1.64 0.69
CA TRP A 68 14.76 -0.83 1.46
C TRP A 68 14.16 0.38 2.16
N VAL A 69 12.83 0.43 2.29
CA VAL A 69 12.10 1.59 2.80
C VAL A 69 12.23 1.69 4.32
N ASP A 70 12.63 2.87 4.81
CA ASP A 70 12.64 3.21 6.24
C ASP A 70 11.34 3.91 6.66
N GLU A 71 10.85 4.82 5.82
CA GLU A 71 9.71 5.68 6.13
C GLU A 71 8.79 5.86 4.93
N ILE A 72 7.49 5.85 5.19
CA ILE A 72 6.44 6.10 4.21
C ILE A 72 5.69 7.36 4.61
N ILE A 73 5.56 8.30 3.69
CA ILE A 73 4.76 9.52 3.85
C ILE A 73 3.64 9.52 2.82
N ILE A 74 2.45 9.98 3.23
CA ILE A 74 1.32 10.17 2.32
C ILE A 74 0.83 11.60 2.46
N ASP A 75 1.05 12.41 1.42
CA ASP A 75 0.60 13.79 1.35
C ASP A 75 -0.46 13.93 0.26
N GLU A 76 -1.62 14.52 0.59
CA GLU A 76 -2.66 14.90 -0.37
C GLU A 76 -2.49 16.33 -0.85
N PHE A 77 -2.81 16.58 -2.12
CA PHE A 77 -2.74 17.90 -2.74
C PHE A 77 -4.10 18.33 -3.29
N PRO A 78 -4.42 19.64 -3.23
CA PRO A 78 -5.70 20.16 -3.70
C PRO A 78 -5.81 20.18 -5.23
N SER A 79 -4.68 20.12 -5.95
CA SER A 79 -4.63 20.05 -7.41
C SER A 79 -3.35 19.37 -7.90
N THR A 80 -3.35 18.96 -9.17
CA THR A 80 -2.17 18.46 -9.89
C THR A 80 -1.03 19.50 -9.88
N GLN A 81 -1.32 20.76 -10.19
CA GLN A 81 -0.28 21.82 -10.24
C GLN A 81 0.38 22.02 -8.88
N ALA A 82 -0.40 22.01 -7.79
CA ALA A 82 0.14 22.10 -6.43
C ALA A 82 1.06 20.92 -6.11
N ALA A 83 0.65 19.71 -6.49
CA ALA A 83 1.45 18.49 -6.31
C ALA A 83 2.77 18.56 -7.07
N PHE A 84 2.75 18.85 -8.37
CA PHE A 84 3.99 18.85 -9.15
C PHE A 84 4.90 20.05 -8.84
N LYS A 85 4.35 21.19 -8.43
CA LYS A 85 5.16 22.30 -7.91
C LYS A 85 5.85 21.91 -6.59
N PHE A 86 5.15 21.21 -5.70
CA PHE A 86 5.77 20.64 -4.49
C PHE A 86 6.92 19.70 -4.87
N LEU A 87 6.67 18.74 -5.78
CA LEU A 87 7.67 17.75 -6.15
C LEU A 87 8.90 18.37 -6.83
N SER A 88 8.73 19.42 -7.63
CA SER A 88 9.85 20.16 -8.23
C SER A 88 10.57 21.09 -7.24
N THR A 89 9.96 21.41 -6.10
CA THR A 89 10.60 22.25 -5.07
C THR A 89 11.50 21.41 -4.16
N PHE A 90 11.14 20.14 -3.94
CA PHE A 90 11.79 19.29 -2.94
C PHE A 90 12.52 18.06 -3.50
N ASP A 91 12.51 17.82 -4.81
CA ASP A 91 13.21 16.68 -5.42
C ASP A 91 14.71 16.66 -5.14
N GLU A 92 15.40 17.78 -5.37
CA GLU A 92 16.83 17.91 -5.07
C GLU A 92 17.11 17.71 -3.57
N THR A 93 16.19 18.17 -2.72
CA THR A 93 16.30 17.95 -1.27
C THR A 93 16.17 16.46 -0.95
N LEU A 94 15.22 15.75 -1.57
CA LEU A 94 15.05 14.30 -1.39
C LEU A 94 16.30 13.54 -1.85
N ASP A 95 16.93 13.92 -2.97
CA ASP A 95 18.19 13.33 -3.45
C ASP A 95 19.36 13.54 -2.47
N GLN A 96 19.39 14.70 -1.81
CA GLN A 96 20.40 15.02 -0.80
C GLN A 96 20.18 14.25 0.50
N VAL A 97 18.93 14.08 0.96
CA VAL A 97 18.63 13.53 2.28
C VAL A 97 18.38 12.02 2.28
N CYS A 98 18.03 11.43 1.13
CA CYS A 98 17.77 10.00 0.99
C CYS A 98 18.92 9.29 0.28
N ALA A 99 19.24 8.08 0.70
CA ALA A 99 20.06 7.17 -0.10
C ALA A 99 19.31 6.76 -1.37
N GLU A 100 18.01 6.45 -1.21
CA GLU A 100 17.11 6.08 -2.29
C GLU A 100 15.71 6.61 -1.94
N HIS A 101 14.95 7.07 -2.94
CA HIS A 101 13.56 7.46 -2.77
C HIS A 101 12.71 7.15 -3.99
N THR A 102 11.44 6.86 -3.72
CA THR A 102 10.42 6.66 -4.76
C THR A 102 9.14 7.37 -4.37
N VAL A 103 8.66 8.26 -5.23
CA VAL A 103 7.39 8.98 -5.08
C VAL A 103 6.38 8.41 -6.05
N LEU A 104 5.34 7.77 -5.51
CA LEU A 104 4.22 7.28 -6.29
C LEU A 104 3.11 8.35 -6.29
N ALA A 105 2.74 8.82 -7.47
CA ALA A 105 1.55 9.64 -7.67
C ALA A 105 0.32 8.75 -7.79
N ILE A 106 -0.72 9.04 -7.01
CA ILE A 106 -2.01 8.34 -7.06
C ILE A 106 -3.16 9.32 -7.24
N GLU A 107 -4.21 8.88 -7.92
CA GLU A 107 -5.55 9.44 -7.80
C GLU A 107 -6.19 8.80 -6.56
N PRO A 108 -6.41 9.56 -5.48
CA PRO A 108 -6.90 9.00 -4.24
C PRO A 108 -8.40 8.69 -4.33
N GLU A 109 -8.80 7.58 -3.72
CA GLU A 109 -10.22 7.27 -3.52
C GLU A 109 -10.87 8.34 -2.62
N PRO A 110 -12.17 8.63 -2.77
CA PRO A 110 -12.85 9.62 -1.95
C PRO A 110 -12.74 9.31 -0.45
N SER A 111 -12.32 10.28 0.37
CA SER A 111 -12.12 10.07 1.82
C SER A 111 -13.40 9.59 2.54
N ALA A 112 -14.58 9.94 2.01
CA ALA A 112 -15.88 9.47 2.51
C ALA A 112 -16.02 7.94 2.46
N LEU A 113 -15.40 7.27 1.48
CA LEU A 113 -15.38 5.81 1.36
C LEU A 113 -14.72 5.19 2.61
N PHE A 114 -13.53 5.64 2.97
CA PHE A 114 -12.79 5.10 4.12
C PHE A 114 -13.47 5.43 5.46
N TYR A 115 -14.11 6.59 5.57
CA TYR A 115 -14.93 6.93 6.72
C TYR A 115 -16.14 5.98 6.87
N MET A 116 -16.83 5.68 5.76
CA MET A 116 -17.93 4.73 5.74
C MET A 116 -17.45 3.31 6.12
N VAL A 117 -16.34 2.85 5.56
CA VAL A 117 -15.76 1.54 5.89
C VAL A 117 -15.39 1.45 7.37
N LYS A 118 -14.87 2.53 7.99
CA LYS A 118 -14.63 2.59 9.43
C LYS A 118 -15.92 2.45 10.25
N ILE A 119 -17.02 3.06 9.82
CA ILE A 119 -18.33 2.89 10.48
C ILE A 119 -18.81 1.45 10.34
N ILE A 120 -18.71 0.87 9.15
CA ILE A 120 -19.07 -0.54 8.91
C ILE A 120 -18.21 -1.46 9.78
N SER A 121 -16.91 -1.22 9.89
CA SER A 121 -15.99 -1.96 10.77
C SER A 121 -16.47 -1.96 12.21
N ARG A 122 -16.88 -0.79 12.73
CA ARG A 122 -17.46 -0.67 14.08
C ARG A 122 -18.74 -1.50 14.23
N GLY A 123 -19.65 -1.45 13.26
CA GLY A 123 -20.87 -2.25 13.26
C GLY A 123 -20.59 -3.75 13.21
N VAL A 124 -19.76 -4.21 12.27
CA VAL A 124 -19.35 -5.62 12.15
C VAL A 124 -18.70 -6.10 13.44
N ARG A 125 -17.85 -5.29 14.07
CA ARG A 125 -17.21 -5.64 15.34
C ARG A 125 -18.21 -5.79 16.49
N LEU A 126 -19.29 -5.01 16.51
CA LEU A 126 -20.33 -5.12 17.55
C LEU A 126 -21.13 -6.42 17.42
N PHE A 127 -21.46 -6.85 16.21
CA PHE A 127 -22.37 -8.01 16.00
C PHE A 127 -21.66 -9.32 15.64
N LYS A 128 -20.49 -9.25 15.01
CA LYS A 128 -19.73 -10.40 14.48
C LYS A 128 -18.25 -10.33 14.83
N GLY A 129 -17.88 -9.53 15.82
CA GLY A 129 -16.48 -9.30 16.20
C GLY A 129 -15.75 -10.58 16.58
N ILE A 130 -14.47 -10.64 16.24
CA ILE A 130 -13.53 -11.66 16.69
C ILE A 130 -12.47 -10.98 17.55
N THR A 131 -12.12 -11.58 18.68
CA THR A 131 -11.03 -11.13 19.54
C THR A 131 -9.95 -12.19 19.54
N ASP A 132 -8.82 -11.88 18.91
CA ASP A 132 -7.66 -12.76 18.90
C ASP A 132 -6.89 -12.63 20.21
N LYS A 133 -6.60 -13.77 20.86
CA LYS A 133 -5.84 -13.84 22.12
C LYS A 133 -4.65 -14.79 21.97
N GLY A 134 -3.61 -14.55 22.76
CA GLY A 134 -2.40 -15.37 22.74
C GLY A 134 -1.44 -15.00 21.62
N ILE A 135 -0.48 -15.90 21.39
CA ILE A 135 0.54 -15.75 20.36
C ILE A 135 -0.01 -16.43 19.09
N PRO A 136 -0.19 -15.69 17.97
CA PRO A 136 -0.53 -16.29 16.69
C PRO A 136 0.47 -17.39 16.33
N THR A 137 0.01 -18.39 15.59
CA THR A 137 0.87 -19.51 15.24
C THR A 137 1.93 -19.07 14.21
N ALA A 138 2.73 -20.02 13.72
CA ALA A 138 3.67 -19.76 12.63
C ALA A 138 3.47 -20.77 11.49
N THR A 139 2.24 -21.27 11.37
CA THR A 139 1.87 -22.35 10.45
C THR A 139 1.64 -21.84 9.04
N TRP A 140 1.14 -20.61 8.90
CA TRP A 140 0.95 -19.99 7.59
C TRP A 140 2.28 -19.74 6.88
N LYS A 141 2.35 -20.20 5.63
CA LYS A 141 3.44 -19.97 4.69
C LYS A 141 2.87 -19.76 3.30
N ALA A 142 3.46 -18.86 2.54
CA ALA A 142 3.10 -18.67 1.15
C ALA A 142 3.96 -19.54 0.24
N GLU A 143 3.33 -20.23 -0.70
CA GLU A 143 4.04 -20.87 -1.81
C GLU A 143 4.43 -19.86 -2.89
N ASN A 144 3.60 -18.81 -3.07
CA ASN A 144 3.78 -17.79 -4.09
C ASN A 144 4.21 -16.43 -3.49
N ASN A 145 5.52 -16.26 -3.29
CA ASN A 145 6.10 -15.01 -2.77
C ASN A 145 6.04 -13.84 -3.77
N ALA A 146 5.60 -14.03 -5.01
CA ALA A 146 5.37 -12.91 -5.92
C ALA A 146 4.15 -12.09 -5.48
N VAL A 147 3.18 -12.76 -4.86
CA VAL A 147 1.97 -12.11 -4.38
C VAL A 147 1.90 -12.13 -2.87
N TRP A 148 2.57 -12.99 -2.13
CA TRP A 148 2.46 -13.01 -0.66
C TRP A 148 3.74 -12.53 0.04
N PRO A 149 3.68 -12.10 1.32
CA PRO A 149 4.89 -11.81 2.07
C PRO A 149 5.71 -13.10 2.24
N ASP A 150 7.03 -12.98 2.09
CA ASP A 150 7.93 -14.13 2.24
C ASP A 150 8.18 -14.51 3.71
N GLU A 151 8.93 -15.60 3.91
CA GLU A 151 9.23 -16.09 5.26
C GLU A 151 10.01 -15.07 6.11
N ASN A 152 10.88 -14.26 5.51
CA ASN A 152 11.65 -13.26 6.23
C ASN A 152 10.77 -12.10 6.68
N GLN A 153 9.87 -11.60 5.82
CA GLN A 153 8.88 -10.58 6.18
C GLN A 153 7.99 -11.09 7.31
N MET A 154 7.58 -12.36 7.24
CA MET A 154 6.77 -12.98 8.28
C MET A 154 7.54 -13.22 9.59
N LYS A 155 8.85 -13.51 9.54
CA LYS A 155 9.71 -13.56 10.73
C LYS A 155 9.82 -12.20 11.41
N VAL A 156 10.10 -11.14 10.62
CA VAL A 156 10.15 -9.77 11.15
C VAL A 156 8.81 -9.39 11.76
N ALA A 157 7.69 -9.65 11.06
CA ALA A 157 6.36 -9.35 11.56
C ALA A 157 6.08 -10.03 12.90
N ARG A 158 6.48 -11.28 13.10
CA ARG A 158 6.29 -12.00 14.38
C ARG A 158 7.22 -11.51 15.49
N ALA A 159 8.38 -10.95 15.15
CA ALA A 159 9.34 -10.40 16.11
C ALA A 159 8.97 -8.99 16.61
N GLN A 160 8.11 -8.27 15.89
CA GLN A 160 7.59 -6.97 16.33
C GLN A 160 6.59 -7.11 17.48
N ASN A 161 6.27 -5.98 18.14
CA ASN A 161 5.29 -5.95 19.23
C ASN A 161 3.88 -6.36 18.73
N LEU A 162 3.35 -7.45 19.27
CA LEU A 162 2.06 -8.03 18.87
C LEU A 162 0.84 -7.20 19.30
N ASP A 163 0.99 -6.33 20.29
CA ASP A 163 -0.09 -5.52 20.86
C ASP A 163 -0.16 -4.10 20.29
N GLU A 164 0.83 -3.71 19.49
CA GLU A 164 0.85 -2.39 18.84
C GLU A 164 0.04 -2.37 17.54
N PRO A 165 -0.61 -1.24 17.23
CA PRO A 165 -1.23 -1.03 15.94
C PRO A 165 -0.16 -0.97 14.84
N LEU A 166 -0.58 -1.34 13.64
CA LEU A 166 0.24 -1.26 12.44
C LEU A 166 -0.61 -0.89 11.25
N PHE A 167 0.09 -0.43 10.22
CA PHE A 167 -0.43 -0.35 8.88
C PHE A 167 0.18 -1.44 8.00
N VAL A 168 -0.61 -1.92 7.07
CA VAL A 168 -0.14 -2.76 5.96
C VAL A 168 -0.52 -2.06 4.68
N TYR A 169 0.46 -1.82 3.83
CA TYR A 169 0.21 -1.29 2.50
C TYR A 169 0.50 -2.35 1.44
N ASN A 170 -0.30 -2.33 0.37
CA ASN A 170 -0.08 -3.14 -0.81
C ASN A 170 -0.08 -2.26 -2.05
N LEU A 171 0.91 -2.46 -2.92
CA LEU A 171 0.87 -2.03 -4.31
C LEU A 171 0.63 -3.26 -5.18
N ASN A 172 -0.56 -3.37 -5.75
CA ASN A 172 -0.99 -4.55 -6.49
C ASN A 172 -0.76 -4.36 -7.99
N LYS A 173 -0.24 -5.41 -8.64
CA LYS A 173 -0.31 -5.58 -10.09
C LYS A 173 -1.29 -6.70 -10.41
N TYR A 174 -2.33 -6.39 -11.17
CA TYR A 174 -3.31 -7.38 -11.63
C TYR A 174 -2.79 -8.09 -12.87
N LYS A 175 -3.05 -9.40 -12.96
CA LYS A 175 -2.95 -10.11 -14.23
C LYS A 175 -4.02 -9.56 -15.19
N PRO A 176 -3.73 -9.48 -16.50
CA PRO A 176 -4.76 -9.16 -17.49
C PRO A 176 -5.96 -10.13 -17.43
N LYS A 177 -5.69 -11.40 -17.20
CA LYS A 177 -6.68 -12.47 -17.03
C LYS A 177 -6.33 -13.31 -15.79
N ALA A 178 -7.34 -13.71 -15.04
CA ALA A 178 -7.10 -14.53 -13.85
C ALA A 178 -6.74 -15.98 -14.23
N GLU A 179 -5.82 -16.59 -13.48
CA GLU A 179 -5.29 -17.93 -13.73
C GLU A 179 -5.49 -18.83 -12.51
N TYR A 180 -6.46 -19.75 -12.58
CA TYR A 180 -6.76 -20.67 -11.48
C TYR A 180 -6.11 -22.04 -11.74
N ASN A 181 -5.29 -22.52 -10.81
CA ASN A 181 -4.54 -23.76 -10.98
C ASN A 181 -5.39 -25.04 -10.89
N ASN A 182 -6.55 -25.02 -10.20
CA ASN A 182 -7.41 -26.20 -10.03
C ASN A 182 -8.89 -25.82 -9.84
N SER A 183 -9.65 -25.70 -10.93
CA SER A 183 -11.07 -26.11 -11.06
C SER A 183 -11.64 -25.57 -12.37
N TYR A 184 -12.15 -26.48 -13.20
CA TYR A 184 -12.47 -26.26 -14.61
C TYR A 184 -13.69 -25.34 -14.88
N GLU A 185 -14.40 -24.84 -13.86
CA GLU A 185 -15.69 -24.15 -14.04
C GLU A 185 -15.88 -22.78 -13.33
N VAL A 186 -15.10 -22.40 -12.31
CA VAL A 186 -15.53 -21.31 -11.39
C VAL A 186 -15.30 -19.89 -11.95
N THR A 187 -14.50 -19.72 -13.03
CA THR A 187 -13.99 -18.38 -13.44
C THR A 187 -13.55 -18.22 -14.91
N LYS A 188 -14.08 -19.00 -15.87
CA LYS A 188 -13.69 -18.82 -17.29
C LYS A 188 -13.87 -17.36 -17.74
N GLY A 189 -12.75 -16.69 -18.03
CA GLY A 189 -12.74 -15.38 -18.70
C GLY A 189 -12.76 -14.14 -17.79
N ILE A 190 -12.63 -14.26 -16.47
CA ILE A 190 -12.56 -13.05 -15.61
C ILE A 190 -11.17 -12.39 -15.63
N SER A 191 -11.13 -11.08 -15.42
CA SER A 191 -9.87 -10.34 -15.28
C SER A 191 -9.20 -10.60 -13.93
N GLY A 192 -7.89 -10.31 -13.82
CA GLY A 192 -7.18 -10.43 -12.56
C GLY A 192 -7.77 -9.53 -11.47
N LYS A 193 -8.21 -8.31 -11.84
CA LYS A 193 -8.93 -7.41 -10.93
C LYS A 193 -10.22 -8.05 -10.39
N GLN A 194 -11.03 -8.69 -11.25
CA GLN A 194 -12.27 -9.34 -10.81
C GLN A 194 -12.01 -10.51 -9.87
N ALA A 195 -10.91 -11.26 -10.07
CA ALA A 195 -10.48 -12.28 -9.12
C ALA A 195 -10.05 -11.64 -7.78
N TYR A 196 -9.24 -10.58 -7.82
CA TYR A 196 -8.82 -9.87 -6.62
C TYR A 196 -9.99 -9.21 -5.85
N ASP A 197 -11.03 -8.74 -6.55
CA ASP A 197 -12.25 -8.22 -5.93
C ASP A 197 -12.99 -9.34 -5.15
N ARG A 198 -12.93 -10.60 -5.59
CA ARG A 198 -13.47 -11.75 -4.83
C ARG A 198 -12.67 -12.01 -3.56
N TYR A 199 -11.33 -12.02 -3.67
CA TYR A 199 -10.44 -12.08 -2.50
C TYR A 199 -10.75 -10.95 -1.51
N SER A 200 -10.87 -9.73 -2.01
CA SER A 200 -11.07 -8.53 -1.18
C SER A 200 -12.39 -8.56 -0.39
N LYS A 201 -13.43 -9.22 -0.91
CA LYS A 201 -14.68 -9.43 -0.16
C LYS A 201 -14.50 -10.38 1.02
N ILE A 202 -13.80 -11.49 0.81
CA ILE A 202 -13.54 -12.50 1.85
C ILE A 202 -12.59 -11.93 2.90
N ALA A 203 -11.40 -11.51 2.48
CA ALA A 203 -10.38 -10.94 3.36
C ALA A 203 -10.89 -9.67 4.05
N GLY A 204 -11.58 -8.80 3.31
CA GLY A 204 -12.18 -7.56 3.84
C GLY A 204 -13.14 -7.84 4.99
N PHE A 205 -13.99 -8.86 4.88
CA PHE A 205 -14.90 -9.19 5.97
C PHE A 205 -14.14 -9.66 7.23
N GLU A 206 -13.15 -10.55 7.08
CA GLU A 206 -12.34 -11.04 8.20
C GLU A 206 -11.53 -9.92 8.89
N LEU A 207 -11.05 -8.95 8.11
CA LEU A 207 -10.41 -7.74 8.62
C LEU A 207 -11.36 -6.92 9.49
N LEU A 208 -12.56 -6.62 8.98
CA LEU A 208 -13.56 -5.82 9.70
C LEU A 208 -14.00 -6.48 11.01
N ARG A 209 -14.11 -7.82 11.04
CA ARG A 209 -14.44 -8.58 12.26
C ARG A 209 -13.41 -8.40 13.38
N ARG A 210 -12.14 -8.19 13.03
CA ARG A 210 -11.05 -7.92 13.98
C ARG A 210 -10.79 -6.42 14.20
N GLY A 211 -11.63 -5.55 13.63
CA GLY A 211 -11.50 -4.11 13.74
C GLY A 211 -10.42 -3.50 12.84
N ALA A 212 -9.86 -4.27 11.91
CA ALA A 212 -8.99 -3.77 10.86
C ALA A 212 -9.84 -3.21 9.70
N TYR A 213 -9.34 -2.19 9.02
CA TYR A 213 -10.03 -1.60 7.89
C TYR A 213 -9.08 -0.77 6.99
N PRO A 214 -9.37 -0.69 5.68
CA PRO A 214 -8.72 0.27 4.79
C PRO A 214 -8.92 1.71 5.28
N VAL A 215 -7.82 2.45 5.41
CA VAL A 215 -7.81 3.86 5.82
C VAL A 215 -7.54 4.82 4.67
N TYR A 216 -6.89 4.33 3.61
CA TYR A 216 -6.51 5.13 2.46
C TYR A 216 -6.17 4.23 1.27
N GLY A 217 -6.17 4.77 0.06
CA GLY A 217 -5.95 3.99 -1.17
C GLY A 217 -6.27 4.80 -2.42
N GLY A 218 -5.93 4.26 -3.57
CA GLY A 218 -6.10 4.97 -4.83
C GLY A 218 -5.52 4.24 -6.04
N LYS A 219 -5.73 4.86 -7.20
CA LYS A 219 -5.20 4.38 -8.47
C LYS A 219 -3.82 5.01 -8.72
N PRO A 220 -2.75 4.23 -8.86
CA PRO A 220 -1.46 4.71 -9.34
C PRO A 220 -1.57 5.43 -10.69
N LEU A 221 -0.96 6.61 -10.79
CA LEU A 221 -0.93 7.46 -11.98
C LEU A 221 0.46 7.50 -12.62
N GLY A 222 1.49 7.58 -11.79
CA GLY A 222 2.87 7.79 -12.21
C GLY A 222 3.84 7.57 -11.06
N LEU A 223 5.11 7.41 -11.38
CA LEU A 223 6.14 7.11 -10.41
C LEU A 223 7.43 7.87 -10.74
N PHE A 224 8.03 8.45 -9.72
CA PHE A 224 9.29 9.19 -9.78
C PHE A 224 10.26 8.51 -8.82
N SER A 225 11.34 7.91 -9.34
CA SER A 225 12.29 7.15 -8.53
C SER A 225 13.71 7.64 -8.77
N SER A 226 14.50 7.69 -7.70
CA SER A 226 15.95 7.89 -7.79
C SER A 226 16.68 6.65 -8.30
N ASP A 227 16.09 5.46 -8.15
CA ASP A 227 16.61 4.19 -8.65
C ASP A 227 15.57 3.47 -9.52
N LYS A 228 15.97 3.09 -10.75
CA LYS A 228 15.11 2.42 -11.73
C LYS A 228 15.04 0.91 -11.51
N GLU A 229 16.00 0.33 -10.80
CA GLU A 229 16.04 -1.11 -10.52
C GLU A 229 15.28 -1.47 -9.23
N CYS A 230 14.82 -0.46 -8.47
CA CYS A 230 13.99 -0.67 -7.30
C CYS A 230 12.68 -1.38 -7.68
N MET A 231 12.27 -2.39 -6.91
CA MET A 231 11.02 -3.12 -7.18
C MET A 231 9.78 -2.23 -7.13
N LEU A 232 9.84 -1.10 -6.41
CA LEU A 232 8.76 -0.12 -6.38
C LEU A 232 8.62 0.60 -7.71
N ALA A 233 9.70 0.69 -8.50
CA ALA A 233 9.79 1.38 -9.78
C ALA A 233 9.10 0.60 -10.91
N ASP A 234 7.82 0.30 -10.71
CA ASP A 234 6.98 -0.46 -11.62
C ASP A 234 5.59 0.19 -11.76
N ARG A 235 4.81 -0.32 -12.70
CA ARG A 235 3.44 0.07 -13.01
C ARG A 235 2.45 -0.69 -12.16
N TRP A 236 2.12 -0.12 -11.02
CA TRP A 236 1.08 -0.66 -10.13
C TRP A 236 -0.32 -0.31 -10.62
N ASP A 237 -1.30 -1.15 -10.32
CA ASP A 237 -2.69 -0.95 -10.73
C ASP A 237 -3.57 -0.46 -9.57
N HIS A 238 -3.18 -0.73 -8.33
CA HIS A 238 -3.93 -0.29 -7.16
C HIS A 238 -3.04 -0.17 -5.92
N PHE A 239 -3.21 0.93 -5.19
CA PHE A 239 -2.60 1.16 -3.88
C PHE A 239 -3.68 1.06 -2.79
N ILE A 240 -3.41 0.31 -1.72
CA ILE A 240 -4.30 0.23 -0.56
C ILE A 240 -3.50 0.27 0.74
N PHE A 241 -3.98 1.04 1.70
CA PHE A 241 -3.40 1.23 3.03
C PHE A 241 -4.40 0.82 4.11
N VAL A 242 -4.04 -0.17 4.91
CA VAL A 242 -4.95 -0.84 5.85
C VAL A 242 -4.42 -0.69 7.26
N ARG A 243 -5.26 -0.23 8.19
CA ARG A 243 -4.94 -0.20 9.62
C ARG A 243 -5.41 -1.49 10.28
N TYR A 244 -4.58 -2.05 11.15
CA TYR A 244 -4.98 -3.08 12.11
C TYR A 244 -4.88 -2.54 13.53
N PRO A 245 -5.82 -2.88 14.44
CA PRO A 245 -5.77 -2.44 15.83
C PRO A 245 -4.53 -2.97 16.55
N GLN A 246 -4.16 -4.22 16.28
CA GLN A 246 -2.98 -4.87 16.81
C GLN A 246 -2.35 -5.78 15.76
N ARG A 247 -1.04 -5.94 15.81
CA ARG A 247 -0.30 -6.85 14.92
C ARG A 247 -0.74 -8.30 15.01
N ARG A 248 -1.15 -8.77 16.19
CA ARG A 248 -1.77 -10.10 16.33
C ARG A 248 -3.02 -10.27 15.47
N ASN A 249 -3.79 -9.21 15.22
CA ASN A 249 -4.98 -9.32 14.38
C ASN A 249 -4.61 -9.60 12.92
N LEU A 250 -3.52 -9.02 12.42
CA LEU A 250 -3.00 -9.34 11.08
C LEU A 250 -2.62 -10.82 11.00
N LEU A 251 -1.79 -11.29 11.94
CA LEU A 251 -1.29 -12.66 11.94
C LEU A 251 -2.42 -13.69 12.13
N ALA A 252 -3.36 -13.43 13.02
CA ALA A 252 -4.55 -14.29 13.19
C ALA A 252 -5.51 -14.23 12.00
N THR A 253 -5.54 -13.13 11.24
CA THR A 253 -6.34 -13.03 10.02
C THR A 253 -5.80 -13.98 8.96
N ILE A 254 -4.49 -13.92 8.67
CA ILE A 254 -3.88 -14.76 7.63
C ILE A 254 -3.90 -16.25 7.97
N GLU A 255 -3.98 -16.60 9.26
CA GLU A 255 -4.07 -17.99 9.73
C GLU A 255 -5.50 -18.54 9.79
N SER A 256 -6.51 -17.73 9.47
CA SER A 256 -7.91 -18.16 9.58
C SER A 256 -8.36 -18.95 8.35
N ASP A 257 -9.11 -20.03 8.59
CA ASP A 257 -9.71 -20.85 7.52
C ASP A 257 -10.56 -20.01 6.55
N GLU A 258 -11.26 -19.00 7.04
CA GLU A 258 -12.06 -18.09 6.20
C GLU A 258 -11.17 -17.24 5.28
N PHE A 259 -10.03 -16.76 5.76
CA PHE A 259 -9.07 -16.03 4.93
C PHE A 259 -8.46 -16.93 3.85
N HIS A 260 -8.12 -18.17 4.21
CA HIS A 260 -7.57 -19.17 3.30
C HIS A 260 -8.48 -19.43 2.07
N LYS A 261 -9.81 -19.39 2.24
CA LYS A 261 -10.76 -19.50 1.11
C LYS A 261 -10.57 -18.41 0.06
N GLY A 262 -10.02 -17.26 0.43
CA GLY A 262 -9.74 -16.15 -0.48
C GLY A 262 -8.42 -16.27 -1.22
N GLU A 263 -7.46 -17.08 -0.75
CA GLU A 263 -6.10 -17.10 -1.27
C GLU A 263 -6.04 -17.46 -2.75
N VAL A 264 -6.82 -18.48 -3.14
CA VAL A 264 -6.96 -18.91 -4.53
C VAL A 264 -7.34 -17.77 -5.48
N HIS A 265 -8.17 -16.82 -5.02
CA HIS A 265 -8.58 -15.67 -5.82
C HIS A 265 -7.48 -14.61 -5.95
N ARG A 266 -6.65 -14.48 -4.91
CA ARG A 266 -5.52 -13.55 -4.92
C ARG A 266 -4.38 -14.07 -5.79
N ASP A 267 -4.03 -15.34 -5.65
CA ASP A 267 -3.04 -16.00 -6.49
C ASP A 267 -3.44 -16.01 -7.96
N ALA A 268 -4.73 -16.24 -8.24
CA ALA A 268 -5.23 -16.17 -9.60
C ALA A 268 -5.24 -14.75 -10.17
N GLY A 269 -5.47 -13.73 -9.34
CA GLY A 269 -5.70 -12.35 -9.78
C GLY A 269 -4.47 -11.47 -9.87
N LEU A 270 -3.46 -11.71 -9.04
CA LEU A 270 -2.27 -10.87 -8.95
C LEU A 270 -1.09 -11.45 -9.73
N GLU A 271 -0.40 -10.57 -10.43
CA GLU A 271 0.90 -10.86 -11.05
C GLU A 271 2.03 -10.67 -10.04
N ARG A 272 1.97 -9.57 -9.28
CA ARG A 272 2.93 -9.22 -8.24
C ARG A 272 2.33 -8.24 -7.24
N VAL A 273 2.96 -8.11 -6.08
CA VAL A 273 2.63 -7.07 -5.10
C VAL A 273 3.84 -6.68 -4.27
N ALA A 274 3.95 -5.38 -4.00
CA ALA A 274 4.86 -4.89 -2.98
C ALA A 274 4.07 -4.73 -1.67
N ILE A 275 4.48 -5.42 -0.61
CA ILE A 275 3.80 -5.43 0.69
C ILE A 275 4.76 -4.92 1.75
N PHE A 276 4.37 -3.88 2.48
CA PHE A 276 5.13 -3.45 3.64
C PHE A 276 4.22 -3.30 4.84
N MET A 277 4.78 -3.66 5.98
CA MET A 277 4.20 -3.43 7.29
C MET A 277 4.92 -2.24 7.89
N ALA A 278 4.16 -1.36 8.56
CA ALA A 278 4.70 -0.17 9.15
C ALA A 278 4.07 0.07 10.51
N LYS A 279 4.87 0.54 11.46
CA LYS A 279 4.39 0.94 12.77
C LYS A 279 3.42 2.12 12.62
N ALA A 280 2.26 1.99 13.27
CA ALA A 280 1.20 2.99 13.21
C ALA A 280 1.40 4.18 14.15
#